data_AF-A0A7L4QFY6-F1
#
_entry.id   AF-A0A7L4QFY6-F1
#
_cell.length_a   1.000
_cell.length_b   1.000
_cell.length_c   1.000
_cell.angle_alpha   90.00
_cell.angle_beta   90.00
_cell.angle_gamma   90.00
#
_symmetry.space_group_name_H-M   'P 1'
#
loop_
_entity.id
_entity.type
_entity.pdbx_description
1 polymer ?
#
loop_
_entity_poly.entity_id
_entity_poly.type
_entity_poly.pdbx_seq_one_letter_code
_entity_poly.pdbx_strand_id
1 'polypeptide(L)'
;MEDKRIKELRELLETKISEEDIRKIMKSYEQLGDIIIISIPDEYKELKEFIGKSFFDSFECQTVLEKGFVSGEFRIPYYKKIIGNGFVTIHKENGIFYKIDLSKVMFSSGNIAERIRMAHVSSPDEVIIDMFSGIGYFTLPLAKYGKSMVWALEKNPNSYELLLENINLNRLTGRVFPVNTDCLDFDPDFKAERIVMGYFSDDEKFLLKALGMIKDGGIIHYHNTVPEKSESSFKKDIEAILSKKGRKLEPVYYRKIKKYSPGVWHVVFDFKVI
;
A
#
# COMPACT_ATOMS: atom_id res chain seq x y z
N MET A 1 -8.59 -28.69 6.45
CA MET A 1 -8.81 -28.51 7.89
C MET A 1 -9.07 -27.04 8.13
N GLU A 2 -10.15 -26.71 8.81
CA GLU A 2 -10.46 -25.32 9.16
C GLU A 2 -9.47 -24.82 10.22
N ASP A 3 -9.01 -23.57 10.07
CA ASP A 3 -8.13 -22.93 11.06
C ASP A 3 -8.83 -22.91 12.42
N LYS A 4 -8.14 -23.37 13.47
CA LYS A 4 -8.68 -23.50 14.83
C LYS A 4 -9.35 -22.20 15.30
N ARG A 5 -8.75 -21.05 15.00
CA ARG A 5 -9.23 -19.72 15.39
C ARG A 5 -10.56 -19.37 14.72
N ILE A 6 -10.71 -19.78 13.46
CA ILE A 6 -11.93 -19.58 12.67
C ILE A 6 -13.07 -20.44 13.23
N LYS A 7 -12.77 -21.66 13.64
CA LYS A 7 -13.73 -22.54 14.29
C LYS A 7 -14.20 -21.96 15.63
N GLU A 8 -13.26 -21.54 16.49
CA GLU A 8 -13.56 -20.91 17.78
C GLU A 8 -14.38 -19.63 17.62
N LEU A 9 -14.02 -18.77 16.66
CA LEU A 9 -14.80 -17.56 16.37
C LEU A 9 -16.24 -17.91 15.98
N ARG A 10 -16.43 -18.91 15.11
CA ARG A 10 -17.76 -19.33 14.69
C ARG A 10 -18.59 -19.80 15.89
N GLU A 11 -18.04 -20.69 16.71
CA GLU A 11 -18.70 -21.23 17.90
C GLU A 11 -19.13 -20.13 18.87
N LEU A 12 -18.31 -19.08 19.05
CA LEU A 12 -18.68 -17.92 19.86
C LEU A 12 -19.83 -17.14 19.23
N LEU A 13 -19.75 -16.80 17.94
CA LEU A 13 -20.74 -15.96 17.27
C LEU A 13 -22.12 -16.64 17.12
N GLU A 14 -22.17 -17.96 16.94
CA GLU A 14 -23.40 -18.77 16.83
C GLU A 14 -24.32 -18.62 18.05
N THR A 15 -23.79 -18.18 19.20
CA THR A 15 -24.60 -17.94 20.40
C THR A 15 -25.57 -16.78 20.28
N LYS A 16 -25.34 -15.83 19.34
CA LYS A 16 -26.16 -14.60 19.20
C LYS A 16 -26.42 -14.16 17.76
N ILE A 17 -25.81 -14.80 16.77
CA ILE A 17 -25.87 -14.38 15.36
C ILE A 17 -26.30 -15.56 14.49
N SER A 18 -27.08 -15.28 13.45
CA SER A 18 -27.49 -16.31 12.49
C SER A 18 -26.29 -16.84 11.69
N GLU A 19 -26.32 -18.12 11.29
CA GLU A 19 -25.25 -18.73 10.48
C GLU A 19 -25.03 -18.00 9.13
N GLU A 20 -26.09 -17.43 8.54
CA GLU A 20 -25.97 -16.65 7.29
C GLU A 20 -25.09 -15.42 7.50
N ASP A 21 -25.27 -14.71 8.61
CA ASP A 21 -24.60 -13.44 8.87
C ASP A 21 -23.23 -13.61 9.52
N ILE A 22 -23.01 -14.69 10.26
CA ILE A 22 -21.68 -15.12 10.70
C ILE A 22 -20.75 -15.21 9.50
N ARG A 23 -21.20 -15.83 8.41
CA ARG A 23 -20.39 -15.93 7.18
C ARG A 23 -20.06 -14.57 6.58
N LYS A 24 -20.97 -13.59 6.64
CA LYS A 24 -20.72 -12.22 6.17
C LYS A 24 -19.65 -11.53 7.03
N ILE A 25 -19.81 -11.60 8.35
CA ILE A 25 -18.88 -11.02 9.32
C ILE A 25 -17.48 -11.63 9.17
N MET A 26 -17.38 -12.97 9.16
CA MET A 26 -16.12 -13.70 9.08
C MET A 26 -15.38 -13.56 7.74
N LYS A 27 -16.07 -13.17 6.65
CA LYS A 27 -15.42 -12.87 5.36
C LYS A 27 -14.81 -11.48 5.27
N SER A 28 -15.17 -10.59 6.19
CA SER A 28 -14.89 -9.15 6.06
C SER A 28 -13.76 -8.64 6.97
N TYR A 29 -13.18 -9.50 7.81
CA TYR A 29 -12.12 -9.07 8.72
C TYR A 29 -10.74 -9.05 8.06
N GLU A 30 -9.88 -8.15 8.53
CA GLU A 30 -8.47 -8.09 8.17
C GLU A 30 -7.63 -8.11 9.45
N GLN A 31 -6.62 -9.00 9.53
CA GLN A 31 -5.65 -9.00 10.61
C GLN A 31 -4.35 -8.32 10.15
N LEU A 32 -3.95 -7.27 10.86
CA LEU A 32 -2.74 -6.50 10.62
C LEU A 32 -1.88 -6.51 11.87
N GLY A 33 -0.87 -7.38 11.88
CA GLY A 33 -0.05 -7.60 13.08
C GLY A 33 -0.94 -8.13 14.21
N ASP A 34 -0.97 -7.40 15.32
CA ASP A 34 -1.80 -7.69 16.49
C ASP A 34 -3.11 -6.88 16.52
N ILE A 35 -3.51 -6.25 15.41
CA ILE A 35 -4.80 -5.56 15.29
C ILE A 35 -5.72 -6.33 14.35
N ILE A 36 -6.97 -6.52 14.75
CA ILE A 36 -8.04 -7.00 13.88
C ILE A 36 -8.93 -5.84 13.51
N ILE A 37 -9.26 -5.73 12.23
CA ILE A 37 -10.17 -4.74 11.68
C ILE A 37 -11.39 -5.50 11.15
N ILE A 38 -12.59 -5.15 11.63
CA ILE A 38 -13.84 -5.77 11.22
C ILE A 38 -14.81 -4.76 10.62
N SER A 39 -15.70 -5.24 9.77
CA SER A 39 -16.90 -4.51 9.34
C SER A 39 -18.13 -5.16 9.98
N ILE A 40 -18.92 -4.36 10.70
CA ILE A 40 -20.13 -4.83 11.37
C ILE A 40 -21.34 -4.37 10.55
N PRO A 41 -22.19 -5.29 10.06
CA PRO A 41 -23.45 -4.94 9.39
C PRO A 41 -24.34 -4.09 10.31
N ASP A 42 -25.14 -3.19 9.72
CA ASP A 42 -25.95 -2.23 10.49
C ASP A 42 -26.95 -2.91 11.42
N GLU A 43 -27.50 -4.06 11.02
CA GLU A 43 -28.41 -4.89 11.82
C GLU A 43 -27.77 -5.46 13.11
N TYR A 44 -26.44 -5.54 13.18
CA TYR A 44 -25.68 -6.08 14.31
C TYR A 44 -24.92 -5.03 15.12
N LYS A 45 -25.20 -3.74 14.92
CA LYS A 45 -24.50 -2.65 15.64
C LYS A 45 -24.65 -2.74 17.15
N GLU A 46 -25.81 -3.17 17.65
CA GLU A 46 -26.05 -3.39 19.08
C GLU A 46 -25.22 -4.55 19.66
N LEU A 47 -24.80 -5.51 18.81
CA LEU A 47 -23.92 -6.61 19.21
C LEU A 47 -22.44 -6.31 19.02
N LYS A 48 -22.08 -5.06 18.73
CA LYS A 48 -20.70 -4.66 18.41
C LYS A 48 -19.67 -5.13 19.43
N GLU A 49 -19.92 -4.91 20.71
CA GLU A 49 -18.98 -5.30 21.78
C GLU A 49 -18.81 -6.81 21.86
N PHE A 50 -19.90 -7.56 21.69
CA PHE A 50 -19.88 -9.02 21.66
C PHE A 50 -19.10 -9.56 20.46
N ILE A 51 -19.34 -9.01 19.26
CA ILE A 51 -18.62 -9.40 18.04
C ILE A 51 -17.13 -9.10 18.21
N GLY A 52 -16.79 -7.88 18.64
CA GLY A 52 -15.40 -7.47 18.86
C GLY A 52 -14.69 -8.35 19.89
N LYS A 53 -15.35 -8.69 21.00
CA LYS A 53 -14.82 -9.60 22.02
C LYS A 53 -14.62 -11.01 21.48
N SER A 54 -15.53 -11.51 20.64
CA SER A 54 -15.38 -12.83 20.01
C SER A 54 -14.13 -12.90 19.12
N PHE A 55 -13.88 -11.86 18.30
CA PHE A 55 -12.62 -11.77 17.55
C PHE A 55 -11.39 -11.67 18.45
N PHE A 56 -11.47 -10.89 19.53
CA PHE A 56 -10.36 -10.73 20.47
C PHE A 56 -10.00 -12.03 21.18
N ASP A 57 -10.98 -12.83 21.57
CA ASP A 57 -10.76 -14.08 22.30
C ASP A 57 -10.31 -15.23 21.37
N SER A 58 -10.69 -15.21 20.09
CA SER A 58 -10.33 -16.26 19.12
C SER A 58 -9.00 -16.04 18.40
N PHE A 59 -8.47 -14.83 18.38
CA PHE A 59 -7.25 -14.50 17.65
C PHE A 59 -6.16 -13.95 18.55
N GLU A 60 -4.91 -14.21 18.17
CA GLU A 60 -3.74 -13.55 18.75
C GLU A 60 -3.70 -12.08 18.31
N CYS A 61 -4.43 -11.22 19.03
CA CYS A 61 -4.48 -9.78 18.82
C CYS A 61 -4.54 -9.03 20.16
N GLN A 62 -4.19 -7.74 20.12
CA GLN A 62 -4.27 -6.82 21.25
C GLN A 62 -5.35 -5.76 21.08
N THR A 63 -5.90 -5.59 19.88
CA THR A 63 -6.94 -4.61 19.59
C THR A 63 -7.89 -5.13 18.50
N VAL A 64 -9.20 -4.88 18.67
CA VAL A 64 -10.18 -5.00 17.58
C VAL A 64 -10.77 -3.62 17.27
N LEU A 65 -10.73 -3.26 15.99
CA LEU A 65 -11.22 -2.01 15.43
C LEU A 65 -12.40 -2.27 14.49
N GLU A 66 -13.35 -1.36 14.48
CA GLU A 66 -14.41 -1.31 13.47
C GLU A 66 -13.99 -0.36 12.33
N LYS A 67 -14.09 -0.84 11.08
CA LYS A 67 -13.84 -0.07 9.86
C LYS A 67 -14.97 0.93 9.63
N GLY A 68 -14.64 2.22 9.60
CA GLY A 68 -15.53 3.30 9.19
C GLY A 68 -15.27 3.76 7.75
N PHE A 69 -15.36 5.06 7.52
CA PHE A 69 -15.12 5.69 6.21
C PHE A 69 -13.68 6.18 6.07
N VAL A 70 -13.29 6.54 4.84
CA VAL A 70 -11.99 7.13 4.51
C VAL A 70 -12.22 8.54 3.98
N SER A 71 -11.44 9.53 4.43
CA SER A 71 -11.65 10.94 4.04
C SER A 71 -10.34 11.74 3.86
N GLY A 72 -10.45 12.91 3.24
CA GLY A 72 -9.34 13.86 3.03
C GLY A 72 -8.38 13.48 1.90
N GLU A 73 -7.49 14.41 1.54
CA GLU A 73 -6.44 14.22 0.52
C GLU A 73 -5.53 13.03 0.87
N PHE A 74 -5.14 12.93 2.15
CA PHE A 74 -4.29 11.84 2.66
C PHE A 74 -5.04 10.53 2.92
N ARG A 75 -6.35 10.48 2.60
CA ARG A 75 -7.18 9.27 2.70
C ARG A 75 -7.07 8.61 4.09
N ILE A 76 -7.21 9.40 5.14
CA ILE A 76 -7.09 8.94 6.52
C ILE A 76 -8.31 8.05 6.83
N PRO A 77 -8.10 6.79 7.26
CA PRO A 77 -9.21 5.92 7.63
C PRO A 77 -9.75 6.27 9.01
N TYR A 78 -11.07 6.31 9.15
CA TYR A 78 -11.72 6.41 10.44
C TYR A 78 -11.99 5.01 10.97
N TYR A 79 -11.29 4.63 12.04
CA TYR A 79 -11.54 3.38 12.77
C TYR A 79 -12.13 3.69 14.14
N LYS A 80 -13.17 2.96 14.53
CA LYS A 80 -13.72 3.03 15.88
C LYS A 80 -13.19 1.86 16.68
N LYS A 81 -12.40 2.14 17.72
CA LYS A 81 -11.94 1.10 18.64
C LYS A 81 -13.13 0.40 19.30
N ILE A 82 -13.08 -0.93 19.35
CA ILE A 82 -14.04 -1.76 20.09
C ILE A 82 -13.38 -2.18 21.40
N ILE A 83 -12.23 -2.85 21.30
CA ILE A 83 -11.47 -3.37 22.44
C ILE A 83 -9.97 -3.16 22.20
N GLY A 84 -9.18 -2.97 23.26
CA GLY A 84 -7.71 -3.00 23.21
C GLY A 84 -6.99 -1.67 23.40
N ASN A 85 -5.70 -1.71 23.09
CA ASN A 85 -4.69 -0.79 23.62
C ASN A 85 -4.37 0.42 22.70
N GLY A 86 -4.73 0.39 21.41
CA GLY A 86 -4.40 1.51 20.52
C GLY A 86 -4.68 1.24 19.05
N PHE A 87 -4.04 2.02 18.17
CA PHE A 87 -4.14 1.91 16.71
C PHE A 87 -2.82 1.54 16.04
N VAL A 88 -1.77 1.36 16.85
CA VAL A 88 -0.41 1.13 16.38
C VAL A 88 -0.09 -0.35 16.42
N THR A 89 0.48 -0.89 15.34
CA THR A 89 0.93 -2.27 15.24
C THR A 89 2.20 -2.38 14.42
N ILE A 90 2.85 -3.55 14.48
CA ILE A 90 3.94 -3.93 13.57
C ILE A 90 3.45 -5.12 12.74
N HIS A 91 3.25 -4.89 11.45
CA HIS A 91 2.91 -5.92 10.49
C HIS A 91 4.16 -6.48 9.82
N LYS A 92 4.34 -7.81 9.86
CA LYS A 92 5.43 -8.47 9.14
C LYS A 92 4.93 -9.05 7.83
N GLU A 93 5.53 -8.61 6.73
CA GLU A 93 5.25 -9.12 5.37
C GLU A 93 6.56 -9.40 4.66
N ASN A 94 6.74 -10.64 4.16
CA ASN A 94 7.94 -11.05 3.43
C ASN A 94 9.25 -10.61 4.11
N GLY A 95 9.34 -10.79 5.42
CA GLY A 95 10.53 -10.42 6.21
C GLY A 95 10.72 -8.92 6.46
N ILE A 96 9.84 -8.05 5.97
CA ILE A 96 9.82 -6.60 6.23
C ILE A 96 8.83 -6.32 7.35
N PHE A 97 9.22 -5.42 8.24
CA PHE A 97 8.37 -4.96 9.33
C PHE A 97 7.83 -3.57 9.02
N TYR A 98 6.51 -3.42 9.06
CA TYR A 98 5.82 -2.16 8.88
C TYR A 98 5.14 -1.78 10.20
N LYS A 99 5.73 -0.84 10.93
CA LYS A 99 5.03 -0.08 11.96
C LYS A 99 3.99 0.80 11.28
N ILE A 100 2.75 0.68 11.75
CA ILE A 100 1.58 1.34 11.17
C ILE A 100 0.78 1.93 12.31
N ASP A 101 0.36 3.19 12.17
CA ASP A 101 -0.66 3.82 13.02
C ASP A 101 -1.94 3.98 12.21
N LEU A 102 -2.90 3.08 12.45
CA LEU A 102 -4.18 3.06 11.74
C LEU A 102 -5.04 4.30 12.02
N SER A 103 -4.74 5.11 13.05
CA SER A 103 -5.44 6.38 13.27
C SER A 103 -4.93 7.51 12.34
N LYS A 104 -3.80 7.30 11.68
CA LYS A 104 -3.10 8.34 10.89
C LYS A 104 -2.92 7.98 9.42
N VAL A 105 -2.73 6.70 9.11
CA VAL A 105 -2.41 6.25 7.75
C VAL A 105 -3.26 5.06 7.33
N MET A 106 -3.54 4.98 6.03
CA MET A 106 -4.20 3.82 5.46
C MET A 106 -3.18 2.73 5.11
N PHE A 107 -3.49 1.48 5.42
CA PHE A 107 -2.76 0.32 4.95
C PHE A 107 -3.62 -0.49 3.97
N SER A 108 -3.05 -0.84 2.81
CA SER A 108 -3.71 -1.69 1.82
C SER A 108 -3.05 -3.07 1.78
N SER A 109 -3.70 -4.04 2.44
CA SER A 109 -3.35 -5.47 2.43
C SER A 109 -3.32 -6.07 1.01
N GLY A 110 -4.18 -5.62 0.10
CA GLY A 110 -4.31 -6.19 -1.25
C GLY A 110 -3.11 -6.03 -2.21
N ASN A 111 -2.01 -5.41 -1.80
CA ASN A 111 -0.83 -5.19 -2.67
C ASN A 111 0.37 -6.09 -2.31
N ILE A 112 0.19 -7.11 -1.46
CA ILE A 112 1.27 -8.01 -1.00
C ILE A 112 2.10 -8.56 -2.17
N ALA A 113 1.44 -9.15 -3.17
CA ALA A 113 2.14 -9.77 -4.31
C ALA A 113 3.00 -8.78 -5.10
N GLU A 114 2.58 -7.51 -5.13
CA GLU A 114 3.32 -6.45 -5.80
C GLU A 114 4.49 -5.96 -4.94
N ARG A 115 4.31 -5.80 -3.63
CA ARG A 115 5.42 -5.49 -2.71
C ARG A 115 6.49 -6.59 -2.70
N ILE A 116 6.09 -7.86 -2.79
CA ILE A 116 7.00 -9.00 -2.96
C ILE A 116 7.73 -8.92 -4.32
N ARG A 117 7.03 -8.55 -5.40
CA ARG A 117 7.67 -8.36 -6.71
C ARG A 117 8.74 -7.28 -6.63
N MET A 118 8.43 -6.13 -6.03
CA MET A 118 9.35 -5.00 -5.89
C MET A 118 10.63 -5.34 -5.13
N ALA A 119 10.65 -6.40 -4.31
CA ALA A 119 11.88 -6.91 -3.69
C ALA A 119 12.92 -7.44 -4.70
N HIS A 120 12.53 -7.69 -5.96
CA HIS A 120 13.33 -8.41 -6.96
C HIS A 120 13.46 -7.68 -8.30
N VAL A 121 12.91 -6.47 -8.45
CA VAL A 121 12.91 -5.75 -9.75
C VAL A 121 14.16 -4.89 -9.97
N SER A 122 14.91 -4.60 -8.92
CA SER A 122 16.10 -3.75 -8.98
C SER A 122 17.38 -4.55 -8.77
N SER A 123 18.47 -3.98 -9.27
CA SER A 123 19.82 -4.47 -9.05
C SER A 123 20.47 -3.78 -7.85
N PRO A 124 21.50 -4.39 -7.25
CA PRO A 124 22.40 -3.68 -6.34
C PRO A 124 22.93 -2.40 -7.01
N ASP A 125 23.12 -1.36 -6.20
CA ASP A 125 23.72 -0.08 -6.61
C ASP A 125 22.85 0.82 -7.52
N GLU A 126 21.64 0.40 -7.90
CA GLU A 126 20.66 1.32 -8.51
C GLU A 126 20.30 2.46 -7.54
N VAL A 127 20.24 3.69 -8.05
CA VAL A 127 19.61 4.83 -7.39
C VAL A 127 18.15 4.87 -7.83
N ILE A 128 17.27 4.79 -6.85
CA ILE A 128 15.82 4.72 -7.05
C ILE A 128 15.17 5.93 -6.38
N ILE A 129 14.20 6.54 -7.05
CA ILE A 129 13.29 7.52 -6.43
C ILE A 129 11.91 6.88 -6.28
N ASP A 130 11.43 6.74 -5.06
CA ASP A 130 10.03 6.42 -4.74
C ASP A 130 9.28 7.74 -4.51
N MET A 131 8.46 8.15 -5.48
CA MET A 131 7.79 9.46 -5.43
C MET A 131 6.66 9.54 -4.40
N PHE A 132 6.16 8.40 -3.93
CA PHE A 132 4.99 8.30 -3.06
C PHE A 132 5.17 7.18 -2.03
N SER A 133 6.23 7.30 -1.23
CA SER A 133 6.75 6.19 -0.44
C SER A 133 5.82 5.72 0.68
N GLY A 134 4.91 6.57 1.17
CA GLY A 134 4.04 6.26 2.29
C GLY A 134 4.88 5.99 3.53
N ILE A 135 4.64 4.83 4.16
CA ILE A 135 5.44 4.33 5.27
C ILE A 135 6.60 3.42 4.81
N GLY A 136 6.86 3.38 3.50
CA GLY A 136 7.91 2.59 2.86
C GLY A 136 7.42 1.36 2.10
N TYR A 137 6.21 1.39 1.53
CA TYR A 137 5.56 0.20 0.93
C TYR A 137 6.38 -0.50 -0.14
N PHE A 138 6.95 0.25 -1.08
CA PHE A 138 7.84 -0.28 -2.13
C PHE A 138 9.30 0.03 -1.83
N THR A 139 9.56 1.15 -1.14
CA THR A 139 10.88 1.56 -0.64
C THR A 139 11.60 0.47 0.16
N LEU A 140 10.98 -0.10 1.20
CA LEU A 140 11.66 -1.04 2.09
C LEU A 140 12.01 -2.37 1.38
N PRO A 141 11.14 -2.99 0.55
CA PRO A 141 11.52 -4.15 -0.25
C PRO A 141 12.71 -3.90 -1.17
N LEU A 142 12.69 -2.77 -1.89
CA LEU A 142 13.75 -2.38 -2.82
C LEU A 142 15.10 -2.20 -2.11
N ALA A 143 15.11 -1.51 -0.97
CA ALA A 143 16.33 -1.29 -0.21
C ALA A 143 16.85 -2.55 0.48
N LYS A 144 15.95 -3.40 0.99
CA LYS A 144 16.33 -4.61 1.74
C LYS A 144 16.82 -5.75 0.85
N TYR A 145 16.06 -6.06 -0.20
CA TYR A 145 16.30 -7.22 -1.04
C TYR A 145 17.01 -6.86 -2.34
N GLY A 146 16.58 -5.78 -3.00
CA GLY A 146 17.28 -5.22 -4.17
C GLY A 146 18.63 -4.59 -3.82
N LYS A 147 18.87 -4.28 -2.54
CA LYS A 147 20.08 -3.61 -2.02
C LYS A 147 20.34 -2.24 -2.65
N SER A 148 19.32 -1.65 -3.26
CA SER A 148 19.40 -0.37 -3.96
C SER A 148 19.44 0.81 -2.99
N MET A 149 19.93 1.97 -3.47
CA MET A 149 19.82 3.24 -2.77
C MET A 149 18.46 3.86 -3.12
N VAL A 150 17.62 4.15 -2.13
CA VAL A 150 16.25 4.61 -2.38
C VAL A 150 16.02 5.97 -1.74
N TRP A 151 15.74 6.97 -2.57
CA TRP A 151 15.22 8.26 -2.16
C TRP A 151 13.70 8.15 -2.03
N ALA A 152 13.22 8.21 -0.80
CA ALA A 152 11.81 7.97 -0.46
C ALA A 152 11.12 9.29 -0.16
N LEU A 153 10.30 9.77 -1.11
CA LEU A 153 9.57 11.02 -0.98
C LEU A 153 8.22 10.76 -0.34
N GLU A 154 7.86 11.53 0.67
CA GLU A 154 6.55 11.43 1.32
C GLU A 154 6.03 12.82 1.70
N LYS A 155 4.82 13.14 1.26
CA LYS A 155 4.21 14.45 1.52
C LYS A 155 3.53 14.51 2.89
N ASN A 156 2.86 13.44 3.32
CA ASN A 156 2.15 13.40 4.60
C ASN A 156 3.16 13.24 5.75
N PRO A 157 3.27 14.22 6.67
CA PRO A 157 4.22 14.14 7.78
C PRO A 157 3.97 12.94 8.69
N ASN A 158 2.72 12.49 8.86
CA ASN A 158 2.43 11.29 9.66
C ASN A 158 2.97 10.01 9.02
N SER A 159 2.85 9.89 7.69
CA SER A 159 3.44 8.78 6.94
C SER A 159 4.97 8.84 7.00
N TYR A 160 5.53 10.05 6.89
CA TYR A 160 6.97 10.28 6.96
C TYR A 160 7.57 9.85 8.30
N GLU A 161 6.97 10.22 9.43
CA GLU A 161 7.44 9.77 10.75
C GLU A 161 7.43 8.24 10.86
N LEU A 162 6.36 7.58 10.38
CA LEU A 162 6.31 6.12 10.34
C LEU A 162 7.33 5.51 9.36
N LEU A 163 7.64 6.18 8.24
CA LEU A 163 8.70 5.78 7.31
C LEU A 163 10.07 5.79 8.02
N LEU A 164 10.38 6.84 8.79
CA LEU A 164 11.63 6.92 9.56
C LEU A 164 11.75 5.75 10.54
N GLU A 165 10.69 5.47 11.29
CA GLU A 165 10.64 4.34 12.20
C GLU A 165 10.81 3.01 11.48
N ASN A 166 10.19 2.84 10.32
CA ASN A 166 10.27 1.62 9.53
C ASN A 166 11.64 1.40 8.90
N ILE A 167 12.33 2.47 8.50
CA ILE A 167 13.72 2.40 8.03
C ILE A 167 14.61 1.86 9.15
N ASN A 168 14.47 2.40 10.35
CA ASN A 168 15.25 1.94 11.51
C ASN A 168 14.88 0.49 11.90
N LEU A 169 13.59 0.17 11.98
CA LEU A 169 13.08 -1.15 12.32
C LEU A 169 13.61 -2.25 11.39
N ASN A 170 13.82 -1.92 10.11
CA ASN A 170 14.38 -2.83 9.12
C ASN A 170 15.89 -2.72 8.93
N ARG A 171 16.57 -1.85 9.69
CA ARG A 171 18.02 -1.59 9.63
C ARG A 171 18.48 -1.14 8.24
N LEU A 172 17.74 -0.20 7.65
CA LEU A 172 17.98 0.31 6.30
C LEU A 172 18.55 1.74 6.29
N THR A 173 18.95 2.27 7.44
CA THR A 173 19.68 3.55 7.54
C THR A 173 20.95 3.49 6.67
N GLY A 174 21.16 4.53 5.85
CA GLY A 174 22.25 4.58 4.88
C GLY A 174 21.96 3.93 3.52
N ARG A 175 20.80 3.25 3.37
CA ARG A 175 20.28 2.81 2.05
C ARG A 175 19.01 3.55 1.64
N VAL A 176 18.17 3.90 2.61
CA VAL A 176 16.97 4.71 2.37
C VAL A 176 17.25 6.15 2.82
N PHE A 177 16.96 7.10 1.92
CA PHE A 177 17.08 8.54 2.12
C PHE A 177 15.67 9.15 2.11
N PRO A 178 15.02 9.24 3.27
CA PRO A 178 13.64 9.72 3.37
C PRO A 178 13.59 11.25 3.32
N VAL A 179 12.71 11.81 2.50
CA VAL A 179 12.48 13.26 2.35
C VAL A 179 11.01 13.59 2.54
N ASN A 180 10.69 14.45 3.53
CA ASN A 180 9.32 14.93 3.72
C ASN A 180 9.04 16.11 2.77
N THR A 181 8.53 15.83 1.58
CA THR A 181 8.31 16.83 0.52
C THR A 181 7.16 16.42 -0.40
N ASP A 182 6.56 17.38 -1.10
CA ASP A 182 5.85 17.05 -2.32
C ASP A 182 6.86 16.60 -3.38
N CYS A 183 6.56 15.51 -4.09
CA CYS A 183 7.44 14.97 -5.13
C CYS A 183 7.67 15.96 -6.28
N LEU A 184 6.75 16.91 -6.51
CA LEU A 184 6.90 17.94 -7.54
C LEU A 184 7.97 18.97 -7.19
N ASP A 185 8.19 19.20 -5.89
CA ASP A 185 9.17 20.15 -5.37
C ASP A 185 10.58 19.53 -5.21
N PHE A 186 10.69 18.21 -5.30
CA PHE A 186 11.98 17.50 -5.17
C PHE A 186 12.82 17.65 -6.44
N ASP A 187 13.94 18.36 -6.40
CA ASP A 187 14.82 18.59 -7.56
C ASP A 187 16.27 18.16 -7.25
N PRO A 188 16.58 16.86 -7.38
CA PRO A 188 17.90 16.33 -7.09
C PRO A 188 18.93 16.74 -8.16
N ASP A 189 20.20 16.83 -7.77
CA ASP A 189 21.34 17.04 -8.69
C ASP A 189 21.77 15.76 -9.44
N PHE A 190 21.05 14.65 -9.22
CA PHE A 190 21.26 13.36 -9.88
C PHE A 190 20.01 12.91 -10.65
N LYS A 191 20.20 11.88 -11.49
CA LYS A 191 19.11 11.17 -12.16
C LYS A 191 19.06 9.73 -11.64
N ALA A 192 17.87 9.18 -11.48
CA ALA A 192 17.66 7.82 -11.00
C ALA A 192 17.69 6.80 -12.16
N GLU A 193 18.17 5.59 -11.90
CA GLU A 193 18.01 4.43 -12.78
C GLU A 193 16.56 3.93 -12.78
N ARG A 194 15.83 4.18 -11.69
CA ARG A 194 14.46 3.70 -11.52
C ARG A 194 13.60 4.69 -10.75
N ILE A 195 12.35 4.84 -11.16
CA ILE A 195 11.35 5.62 -10.44
C ILE A 195 10.13 4.76 -10.14
N VAL A 196 9.66 4.80 -8.90
CA VAL A 196 8.40 4.18 -8.48
C VAL A 196 7.34 5.26 -8.34
N MET A 197 6.24 5.11 -9.09
CA MET A 197 5.07 5.98 -9.02
C MET A 197 3.90 5.19 -8.43
N GLY A 198 3.97 4.93 -7.11
CA GLY A 198 3.02 4.10 -6.36
C GLY A 198 1.68 4.78 -6.00
N TYR A 199 1.22 5.76 -6.78
CA TYR A 199 0.05 6.59 -6.48
C TYR A 199 -0.97 6.58 -7.63
N PHE A 200 -2.25 6.74 -7.32
CA PHE A 200 -3.33 6.73 -8.32
C PHE A 200 -3.64 8.16 -8.72
N SER A 201 -3.03 8.63 -9.80
CA SER A 201 -3.30 9.93 -10.38
C SER A 201 -3.13 9.89 -11.89
N ASP A 202 -4.13 10.43 -12.59
CA ASP A 202 -4.08 10.67 -14.04
C ASP A 202 -3.45 12.03 -14.38
N ASP A 203 -2.95 12.77 -13.39
CA ASP A 203 -2.34 14.07 -13.62
C ASP A 203 -0.96 13.91 -14.24
N GLU A 204 -0.84 14.30 -15.52
CA GLU A 204 0.37 14.19 -16.31
C GLU A 204 1.59 14.83 -15.60
N LYS A 205 1.39 15.84 -14.75
CA LYS A 205 2.49 16.55 -14.07
C LYS A 205 3.42 15.62 -13.28
N PHE A 206 2.89 14.56 -12.67
CA PHE A 206 3.71 13.61 -11.91
C PHE A 206 4.58 12.75 -12.83
N LEU A 207 4.02 12.30 -13.96
CA LEU A 207 4.81 11.56 -14.95
C LEU A 207 5.86 12.47 -15.59
N LEU A 208 5.51 13.73 -15.89
CA LEU A 208 6.46 14.71 -16.40
C LEU A 208 7.58 14.99 -15.38
N LYS A 209 7.26 15.06 -14.09
CA LYS A 209 8.27 15.17 -13.02
C LYS A 209 9.19 13.96 -12.98
N ALA A 210 8.64 12.75 -13.09
CA ALA A 210 9.43 11.52 -13.16
C ALA A 210 10.38 11.51 -14.38
N LEU A 211 9.90 11.89 -15.57
CA LEU A 211 10.73 12.03 -16.77
C LEU A 211 11.86 13.07 -16.58
N GLY A 212 11.61 14.09 -15.75
CA GLY A 212 12.61 15.06 -15.34
C GLY A 212 13.65 14.52 -14.36
N MET A 213 13.47 13.34 -13.75
CA MET A 213 14.41 12.78 -12.75
C MET A 213 15.00 11.43 -13.16
N ILE A 214 14.53 10.82 -14.25
CA ILE A 214 15.00 9.50 -14.73
C ILE A 214 16.21 9.64 -15.69
N LYS A 215 17.12 8.67 -15.66
CA LYS A 215 18.18 8.50 -16.66
C LYS A 215 17.61 7.97 -17.99
N ASP A 216 18.34 8.22 -19.07
CA ASP A 216 18.13 7.53 -20.35
C ASP A 216 18.34 6.02 -20.14
N GLY A 217 17.36 5.24 -20.57
CA GLY A 217 17.30 3.81 -20.33
C GLY A 217 16.83 3.41 -18.92
N GLY A 218 16.43 4.35 -18.07
CA GLY A 218 15.86 4.06 -16.76
C GLY A 218 14.43 3.52 -16.82
N ILE A 219 13.98 2.87 -15.75
CA ILE A 219 12.67 2.20 -15.67
C ILE A 219 11.71 2.96 -14.76
N ILE A 220 10.48 3.18 -15.22
CA ILE A 220 9.40 3.72 -14.39
C ILE A 220 8.40 2.60 -14.07
N HIS A 221 8.06 2.43 -12.79
CA HIS A 221 6.96 1.60 -12.30
C HIS A 221 5.72 2.47 -12.10
N TYR A 222 4.87 2.55 -13.12
CA TYR A 222 3.72 3.44 -13.13
C TYR A 222 2.46 2.73 -12.64
N HIS A 223 2.05 3.00 -11.39
CA HIS A 223 0.78 2.51 -10.88
C HIS A 223 -0.34 3.47 -11.23
N ASN A 224 -1.51 2.94 -11.57
CA ASN A 224 -2.70 3.76 -11.73
C ASN A 224 -3.99 2.93 -11.58
N THR A 225 -5.13 3.61 -11.51
CA THR A 225 -6.45 3.01 -11.64
C THR A 225 -6.98 3.20 -13.06
N VAL A 226 -7.34 2.12 -13.74
CA VAL A 226 -7.74 2.13 -15.13
C VAL A 226 -9.13 1.50 -15.28
N PRO A 227 -10.13 2.24 -15.81
CA PRO A 227 -11.41 1.66 -16.19
C PRO A 227 -11.21 0.58 -17.26
N GLU A 228 -11.92 -0.54 -17.16
CA GLU A 228 -11.79 -1.67 -18.10
C GLU A 228 -11.98 -1.26 -19.57
N LYS A 229 -12.87 -0.29 -19.81
CA LYS A 229 -13.16 0.23 -21.14
C LYS A 229 -12.00 1.03 -21.75
N SER A 230 -11.14 1.59 -20.91
CA SER A 230 -10.02 2.46 -21.31
C SER A 230 -8.66 1.74 -21.25
N GLU A 231 -8.64 0.46 -20.87
CA GLU A 231 -7.39 -0.29 -20.72
C GLU A 231 -6.57 -0.38 -22.01
N SER A 232 -7.24 -0.45 -23.16
CA SER A 232 -6.58 -0.54 -24.48
C SER A 232 -5.88 0.76 -24.90
N SER A 233 -6.31 1.92 -24.39
CA SER A 233 -5.68 3.21 -24.69
C SER A 233 -4.60 3.58 -23.67
N PHE A 234 -4.67 3.08 -22.43
CA PHE A 234 -3.80 3.48 -21.32
C PHE A 234 -2.30 3.57 -21.68
N LYS A 235 -1.75 2.55 -22.34
CA LYS A 235 -0.33 2.55 -22.74
C LYS A 235 -0.03 3.59 -23.83
N LYS A 236 -0.95 3.78 -24.77
CA LYS A 236 -0.83 4.78 -25.85
C LYS A 236 -0.90 6.20 -25.31
N ASP A 237 -1.73 6.42 -24.30
CA ASP A 237 -1.88 7.72 -23.65
C ASP A 237 -0.55 8.11 -22.96
N ILE A 238 0.10 7.16 -22.27
CA ILE A 238 1.44 7.35 -21.68
C ILE A 238 2.50 7.59 -22.78
N GLU A 239 2.46 6.82 -23.87
CA GLU A 239 3.38 6.98 -25.00
C GLU A 239 3.27 8.37 -25.65
N ALA A 240 2.04 8.90 -25.77
CA ALA A 240 1.80 10.24 -26.28
C ALA A 240 2.41 11.32 -25.36
N ILE A 241 2.31 11.16 -24.04
CA ILE A 241 2.92 12.09 -23.07
C ILE A 241 4.45 12.10 -23.21
N LEU A 242 5.07 10.91 -23.30
CA LEU A 242 6.53 10.80 -23.46
C LEU A 242 6.99 11.39 -24.79
N SER A 243 6.23 11.15 -25.87
CA SER A 243 6.52 11.68 -27.20
C SER A 243 6.52 13.21 -27.23
N LYS A 244 5.61 13.88 -26.49
CA LYS A 244 5.60 15.35 -26.33
C LYS A 244 6.89 15.89 -25.68
N LYS A 245 7.63 15.04 -24.95
CA LYS A 245 8.94 15.37 -24.35
C LYS A 245 10.13 14.84 -25.16
N GLY A 246 9.89 14.36 -26.38
CA GLY A 246 10.95 13.81 -27.24
C GLY A 246 11.52 12.48 -26.73
N ARG A 247 10.76 11.77 -25.87
CA ARG A 247 11.13 10.47 -25.31
C ARG A 247 10.26 9.37 -25.92
N LYS A 248 10.80 8.16 -25.97
CA LYS A 248 10.08 6.93 -26.30
C LYS A 248 9.95 6.07 -25.05
N LEU A 249 8.97 5.18 -25.07
CA LEU A 249 8.87 4.12 -24.08
C LEU A 249 9.04 2.75 -24.73
N GLU A 250 9.72 1.87 -24.03
CA GLU A 250 9.77 0.44 -24.33
C GLU A 250 9.02 -0.30 -23.22
N PRO A 251 7.89 -0.97 -23.53
CA PRO A 251 7.12 -1.74 -22.54
C PRO A 251 7.96 -2.88 -21.95
N VAL A 252 8.05 -2.95 -20.62
CA VAL A 252 8.78 -4.03 -19.92
C VAL A 252 7.81 -5.02 -19.29
N TYR A 253 6.82 -4.53 -18.57
CA TYR A 253 5.88 -5.38 -17.83
C TYR A 253 4.54 -4.68 -17.62
N TYR A 254 3.45 -5.44 -17.57
CA TYR A 254 2.13 -4.89 -17.25
C TYR A 254 1.32 -5.90 -16.45
N ARG A 255 0.65 -5.45 -15.39
CA ARG A 255 -0.15 -6.32 -14.53
C ARG A 255 -1.36 -5.60 -13.96
N LYS A 256 -2.50 -6.30 -13.96
CA LYS A 256 -3.65 -6.00 -13.10
C LYS A 256 -3.38 -6.52 -11.69
N ILE A 257 -3.24 -5.63 -10.72
CA ILE A 257 -2.92 -5.99 -9.34
C ILE A 257 -4.19 -6.46 -8.63
N LYS A 258 -5.25 -5.64 -8.66
CA LYS A 258 -6.54 -5.96 -8.05
C LYS A 258 -7.66 -5.08 -8.59
N LYS A 259 -8.90 -5.47 -8.33
CA LYS A 259 -10.05 -4.57 -8.52
C LYS A 259 -9.97 -3.43 -7.52
N TYR A 260 -10.03 -2.20 -8.02
CA TYR A 260 -10.10 -0.99 -7.19
C TYR A 260 -11.55 -0.65 -6.84
N SER A 261 -12.43 -0.73 -7.84
CA SER A 261 -13.89 -0.59 -7.72
C SER A 261 -14.56 -1.37 -8.87
N PRO A 262 -15.90 -1.52 -8.89
CA PRO A 262 -16.59 -2.16 -10.00
C PRO A 262 -16.18 -1.54 -11.35
N GLY A 263 -15.67 -2.37 -12.26
CA GLY A 263 -15.21 -1.94 -13.60
C GLY A 263 -13.86 -1.20 -13.64
N VAL A 264 -13.13 -1.08 -12.52
CA VAL A 264 -11.84 -0.36 -12.45
C VAL A 264 -10.75 -1.26 -11.86
N TRP A 265 -9.61 -1.35 -12.55
CA TRP A 265 -8.43 -2.10 -12.10
C TRP A 265 -7.37 -1.16 -11.54
N HIS A 266 -6.77 -1.54 -10.42
CA HIS A 266 -5.42 -1.07 -10.08
C HIS A 266 -4.43 -1.85 -10.95
N VAL A 267 -3.62 -1.14 -11.72
CA VAL A 267 -2.61 -1.71 -12.61
C VAL A 267 -1.23 -1.17 -12.26
N VAL A 268 -0.21 -1.88 -12.73
CA VAL A 268 1.15 -1.36 -12.83
C VAL A 268 1.64 -1.57 -14.26
N PHE A 269 2.26 -0.52 -14.81
CA PHE A 269 2.94 -0.56 -16.10
C PHE A 269 4.40 -0.20 -15.90
N ASP A 270 5.28 -1.17 -16.11
CA ASP A 270 6.72 -0.94 -16.12
C ASP A 270 7.15 -0.67 -17.55
N PHE A 271 7.87 0.42 -17.75
CA PHE A 271 8.44 0.76 -19.05
C PHE A 271 9.80 1.43 -18.89
N LYS A 272 10.65 1.21 -19.88
CA LYS A 272 11.95 1.85 -20.01
C LYS A 272 11.79 3.15 -20.80
N VAL A 273 12.44 4.22 -20.36
CA VAL A 273 12.43 5.52 -21.03
C VAL A 273 13.65 5.62 -21.93
N ILE A 274 13.49 5.87 -23.22
CA ILE A 274 14.56 5.96 -24.23
C ILE A 274 14.53 7.34 -24.90
#